data_AF-V8R8U2-F1
#
_entry.id   AF-V8R8U2-F1
#
_cell.length_a   1.000
_cell.length_b   1.000
_cell.length_c   1.000
_cell.angle_alpha   90.00
_cell.angle_beta   90.00
_cell.angle_gamma   90.00
#
_symmetry.space_group_name_H-M   'P 1'
#
loop_
_entity.id
_entity.type
_entity.pdbx_description
1 polymer ?
#
loop_
_entity_poly.entity_id
_entity_poly.type
_entity_poly.pdbx_seq_one_letter_code
_entity_poly.pdbx_strand_id
1 'polypeptide(L)'
;MQRIPLAEYAAKRHAGTAEKLGMSQGSLSKAIREGRTIFVIVSDDGNLSALEEKPFPGQRRQSSPNQCTNNNPAGSEASGSDVPVHPSSTEVA
;
A
#
# COMPACT_ATOMS: atom_id res chain seq x y z
N MET A 1 -24.90 -4.29 -18.01
CA MET A 1 -23.84 -4.35 -16.98
C MET A 1 -22.92 -5.55 -17.17
N GLN A 2 -21.59 -5.35 -17.10
CA GLN A 2 -20.59 -6.43 -17.19
C GLN A 2 -19.67 -6.44 -15.95
N ARG A 3 -19.40 -7.63 -15.39
CA ARG A 3 -18.48 -7.84 -14.26
C ARG A 3 -17.20 -8.51 -14.75
N ILE A 4 -16.05 -7.86 -14.56
CA ILE A 4 -14.75 -8.30 -15.09
C ILE A 4 -13.72 -8.30 -13.96
N PRO A 5 -12.88 -9.33 -13.79
CA PRO A 5 -11.77 -9.28 -12.83
C PRO A 5 -10.87 -8.06 -13.04
N LEU A 6 -10.46 -7.40 -11.95
CA LEU A 6 -9.65 -6.18 -12.03
C LEU A 6 -8.35 -6.39 -12.82
N ALA A 7 -7.67 -7.51 -12.58
CA ALA A 7 -6.42 -7.84 -13.26
C ALA A 7 -6.60 -7.97 -14.79
N GLU A 8 -7.72 -8.54 -15.23
CA GLU A 8 -8.04 -8.67 -16.65
C GLU A 8 -8.40 -7.31 -17.26
N TYR A 9 -9.27 -6.55 -16.58
CA TYR A 9 -9.72 -5.24 -17.07
C TYR A 9 -8.57 -4.23 -17.21
N ALA A 10 -7.62 -4.28 -16.27
CA ALA A 10 -6.51 -3.33 -16.18
C ALA A 10 -5.27 -3.74 -16.98
N ALA A 11 -5.18 -4.98 -17.50
CA ALA A 11 -3.94 -5.60 -18.02
C ALA A 11 -3.10 -4.74 -18.99
N LYS A 12 -3.71 -3.83 -19.76
CA LYS A 12 -3.04 -2.94 -20.71
C LYS A 12 -3.17 -1.44 -20.39
N ARG A 13 -3.81 -1.08 -19.27
CA ARG A 13 -4.24 0.30 -18.96
C ARG A 13 -4.38 0.58 -17.46
N HIS A 14 -3.34 0.28 -16.69
CA HIS A 14 -3.34 0.47 -15.24
C HIS A 14 -3.63 1.93 -14.84
N ALA A 15 -2.94 2.89 -15.45
CA ALA A 15 -3.09 4.32 -15.11
C ALA A 15 -4.51 4.83 -15.38
N GLY A 16 -5.03 4.63 -16.60
CA GLY A 16 -6.38 5.07 -16.94
C GLY A 16 -7.49 4.32 -16.19
N THR A 17 -7.27 3.05 -15.81
CA THR A 17 -8.23 2.33 -14.96
C THR A 17 -8.24 2.90 -13.55
N ALA A 18 -7.07 3.19 -12.98
CA ALA A 18 -6.95 3.75 -11.65
C ALA A 18 -7.59 5.14 -11.55
N GLU A 19 -7.37 5.99 -12.55
CA GLU A 19 -8.00 7.32 -12.66
C GLU A 19 -9.52 7.24 -12.69
N LYS A 20 -10.09 6.38 -13.54
CA LYS A 20 -11.55 6.18 -13.64
C LYS A 20 -12.17 5.63 -12.36
N LEU A 21 -11.41 4.87 -11.57
CA LEU A 21 -11.84 4.35 -10.27
C LEU A 21 -11.50 5.29 -9.10
N GLY A 22 -10.93 6.48 -9.36
CA GLY A 22 -10.62 7.47 -8.34
C GLY A 22 -9.49 7.06 -7.40
N MET A 23 -8.48 6.33 -7.88
CA MET A 23 -7.33 5.89 -7.08
C MET A 23 -5.99 6.08 -7.82
N SER A 24 -4.89 5.92 -7.09
CA SER A 24 -3.55 5.94 -7.70
C SER A 24 -3.23 4.63 -8.44
N GLN A 25 -2.40 4.71 -9.48
CA GLN A 25 -1.91 3.54 -10.22
C GLN A 25 -1.14 2.56 -9.30
N GLY A 26 -0.46 3.08 -8.27
CA GLY A 26 0.23 2.27 -7.26
C GLY A 26 -0.73 1.45 -6.41
N SER A 27 -1.87 2.02 -5.99
CA SER A 27 -2.91 1.30 -5.24
C SER A 27 -3.53 0.16 -6.06
N LEU A 28 -3.81 0.43 -7.34
CA LEU A 28 -4.33 -0.60 -8.27
C LEU A 28 -3.30 -1.72 -8.49
N SER A 29 -2.03 -1.37 -8.71
CA SER A 29 -0.96 -2.35 -8.92
C SER A 29 -0.69 -3.18 -7.67
N LYS A 30 -0.76 -2.58 -6.48
CA LYS A 30 -0.68 -3.29 -5.21
C LYS A 30 -1.82 -4.30 -5.07
N ALA A 31 -3.04 -3.89 -5.41
CA ALA A 31 -4.20 -4.77 -5.27
C ALA A 31 -4.09 -6.02 -6.17
N ILE A 32 -3.62 -5.84 -7.40
CA ILE A 32 -3.35 -6.96 -8.34
C ILE A 32 -2.22 -7.84 -7.79
N ARG A 33 -1.11 -7.24 -7.34
CA ARG A 33 0.05 -7.98 -6.80
C ARG A 33 -0.28 -8.78 -5.54
N GLU A 34 -1.14 -8.26 -4.68
CA GLU A 34 -1.60 -8.95 -3.47
C GLU A 34 -2.65 -10.03 -3.77
N GLY A 35 -3.06 -10.20 -5.04
CA GLY A 35 -4.03 -11.21 -5.44
C GLY A 35 -5.42 -10.96 -4.85
N ARG A 36 -5.80 -9.70 -4.61
CA ARG A 36 -7.12 -9.36 -4.07
C ARG A 36 -8.21 -9.73 -5.08
N THR A 37 -9.29 -10.34 -4.59
CA THR A 37 -10.45 -10.72 -5.42
C THR A 37 -11.32 -9.49 -5.68
N ILE A 38 -10.95 -8.70 -6.69
CA ILE A 38 -11.63 -7.46 -7.05
C ILE A 38 -12.23 -7.58 -8.45
N PHE A 39 -13.45 -7.07 -8.59
CA PHE A 39 -14.18 -7.02 -9.85
C PHE A 39 -14.55 -5.59 -10.21
N VAL A 40 -14.37 -5.27 -11.49
CA VAL A 40 -14.81 -4.03 -12.11
C VAL A 40 -16.19 -4.25 -12.72
N ILE A 41 -17.13 -3.38 -12.40
CA ILE A 41 -18.48 -3.37 -12.95
C ILE A 41 -18.57 -2.19 -13.90
N VAL A 42 -18.85 -2.50 -15.17
CA VAL A 42 -19.12 -1.51 -16.21
C VAL A 42 -20.63 -1.37 -16.35
N SER A 43 -21.15 -0.20 -15.98
CA SER A 43 -22.55 0.15 -16.19
C SER A 43 -22.83 0.41 -17.67
N ASP A 44 -24.09 0.32 -18.08
CA ASP A 44 -24.48 0.53 -19.48
C ASP A 44 -24.23 1.97 -19.95
N ASP A 45 -24.18 2.92 -19.01
CA ASP A 45 -23.78 4.32 -19.23
C ASP A 45 -22.25 4.53 -19.35
N GLY A 46 -21.45 3.46 -19.27
CA GLY A 46 -19.98 3.52 -19.32
C GLY A 46 -19.29 3.90 -18.02
N ASN A 47 -20.06 4.16 -16.95
CA ASN A 47 -19.54 4.38 -15.61
C ASN A 47 -18.88 3.11 -15.06
N LEU A 48 -17.80 3.31 -14.30
CA LEU A 48 -16.99 2.25 -13.71
C LEU A 48 -17.14 2.26 -12.19
N SER A 49 -17.41 1.09 -11.64
CA SER A 49 -17.35 0.84 -10.20
C SER A 49 -16.54 -0.43 -9.93
N ALA A 50 -16.11 -0.61 -8.68
CA ALA A 50 -15.34 -1.78 -8.28
C ALA A 50 -15.84 -2.36 -6.94
N LEU A 51 -15.84 -3.68 -6.83
CA LEU A 51 -16.21 -4.43 -5.63
C LEU A 51 -15.07 -5.39 -5.28
N GLU A 52 -14.67 -5.41 -4.01
CA GLU A 52 -13.79 -6.44 -3.46
C GLU A 52 -14.61 -7.49 -2.69
N GLU A 53 -14.36 -8.76 -2.99
CA GLU A 53 -14.87 -9.87 -2.19
C GLU A 53 -13.79 -10.34 -1.22
N LYS A 54 -14.12 -10.36 0.07
CA LYS A 54 -13.22 -10.81 1.14
C LYS A 54 -13.99 -11.69 2.12
N PRO A 55 -13.41 -12.81 2.58
CA PRO A 55 -14.04 -13.62 3.62
C PRO A 55 -14.22 -12.82 4.92
N PHE A 56 -15.30 -13.13 5.62
CA PHE A 56 -15.59 -12.61 6.96
C PHE A 56 -15.37 -13.74 7.99
N PRO A 57 -14.67 -13.49 9.11
CA PRO A 57 -14.06 -12.23 9.53
C PRO A 57 -12.83 -11.85 8.68
N GLY A 58 -12.60 -10.56 8.50
CA GLY A 58 -11.54 -10.05 7.64
C GLY A 58 -10.16 -10.57 8.06
N GLN A 59 -9.47 -11.24 7.14
CA GLN A 59 -8.12 -11.76 7.37
C GLN A 59 -7.18 -10.63 7.80
N ARG A 60 -6.68 -10.69 9.06
CA ARG A 60 -5.59 -9.84 9.53
C ARG A 60 -4.34 -10.22 8.74
N ARG A 61 -3.58 -9.22 8.28
CA ARG A 61 -2.28 -9.46 7.66
C ARG A 61 -1.45 -10.25 8.66
N GLN A 62 -1.17 -11.52 8.36
CA GLN A 62 -0.13 -12.22 9.08
C GLN A 62 1.15 -11.47 8.73
N SER A 63 1.78 -10.85 9.72
CA SER A 63 3.10 -10.25 9.54
C SER A 63 4.03 -11.39 9.14
N SER A 64 4.27 -11.56 7.86
CA SER A 64 5.32 -12.47 7.38
C SER A 64 6.63 -11.93 7.97
N PRO A 65 7.36 -12.67 8.83
CA PRO A 65 8.60 -12.18 9.42
C PRO A 65 9.71 -11.94 8.38
N ASN A 66 9.49 -12.34 7.13
CA ASN A 66 10.48 -12.32 6.05
C ASN A 66 10.29 -11.19 5.03
N GLN A 67 9.72 -10.04 5.41
CA GLN A 67 9.86 -8.86 4.55
C GLN A 67 11.29 -8.31 4.71
N CYS A 68 12.18 -8.81 3.85
CA CYS A 68 13.57 -8.40 3.72
C CYS A 68 13.67 -6.88 3.48
N THR A 69 14.26 -6.23 4.48
CA THR A 69 15.25 -5.13 4.43
C THR A 69 15.40 -4.40 3.10
N ASN A 70 15.16 -3.09 3.14
CA ASN A 70 15.63 -2.15 2.14
C ASN A 70 17.17 -2.28 2.01
N ASN A 71 17.65 -3.03 1.01
CA ASN A 71 19.05 -3.00 0.62
C ASN A 71 19.31 -1.72 -0.17
N ASN A 72 19.45 -0.60 0.54
CA ASN A 72 20.13 0.59 0.03
C ASN A 72 21.55 0.55 0.59
N PRO A 73 22.61 0.31 -0.22
CA PRO A 73 23.98 0.30 0.28
C PRO A 73 24.52 1.73 0.25
N ALA A 74 23.96 2.61 1.06
CA ALA A 74 24.54 3.93 1.32
C ALA A 74 23.89 4.54 2.56
N GLY A 75 24.67 4.68 3.63
CA GLY A 75 24.31 5.52 4.78
C GLY A 75 24.00 4.74 6.05
N SER A 76 25.06 4.31 6.73
CA SER A 76 25.03 4.02 8.16
C SER A 76 24.61 5.27 8.92
N GLU A 77 23.45 5.27 9.58
CA GLU A 77 23.20 6.13 10.73
C GLU A 77 22.50 5.32 11.82
N ALA A 78 23.31 4.83 12.76
CA ALA A 78 22.87 4.32 14.03
C ALA A 78 22.21 5.48 14.79
N SER A 79 20.89 5.61 14.69
CA SER A 79 20.12 6.48 15.59
C SER A 79 19.94 5.77 16.93
N GLY A 80 21.07 5.59 17.63
CA GLY A 80 21.05 5.36 19.06
C GLY A 80 20.56 6.63 19.73
N SER A 81 19.40 6.54 20.37
CA SER A 81 18.87 7.58 21.25
C SER A 81 19.75 7.66 22.49
N ASP A 82 20.88 8.35 22.40
CA ASP A 82 21.65 8.75 23.57
C ASP A 82 21.47 10.26 23.74
N VAL A 83 20.52 10.64 24.59
CA VAL A 83 20.29 12.02 24.99
C VAL A 83 21.22 12.28 26.17
N PRO A 84 22.29 13.09 26.04
CA PRO A 84 23.15 13.40 27.18
C PRO A 84 22.39 14.35 28.11
N VAL A 85 21.86 13.80 29.20
CA VAL A 85 21.41 14.60 30.35
C VAL A 85 22.67 15.17 31.01
N HIS A 86 22.92 16.47 30.84
CA HIS A 86 23.98 17.14 31.60
C HIS A 86 23.48 17.35 33.05
N PRO A 87 24.19 16.79 34.06
CA PRO A 87 23.88 17.08 35.45
C PRO A 87 24.36 18.48 35.85
N SER A 88 23.56 19.07 36.72
CA SER A 88 23.73 20.33 37.45
C SER A 88 25.10 20.53 38.14
N SER A 89 25.41 21.81 38.42
CA SER A 89 26.52 22.41 39.22
C SER A 89 27.67 22.96 38.36
N THR A 90 28.08 24.23 38.49
CA THR A 90 28.78 24.77 39.68
C THR A 90 28.82 26.31 39.64
N GLU A 91 28.91 26.89 40.85
CA GLU A 91 29.00 28.31 41.25
C GLU A 91 30.24 29.09 40.72
N VAL A 92 30.26 30.38 41.10
CA VAL A 92 31.33 31.41 41.13
C VAL A 92 31.64 32.15 39.81
N ALA A 93 31.77 33.48 39.77
CA ALA A 93 32.11 34.48 40.78
C ALA A 93 31.35 35.81 40.60
#